data_AF-A0A853ACM2-F1
#
_entry.id   AF-A0A853ACM2-F1
#
_cell.length_a   1.000
_cell.length_b   1.000
_cell.length_c   1.000
_cell.angle_alpha   90.00
_cell.angle_beta   90.00
_cell.angle_gamma   90.00
#
_symmetry.space_group_name_H-M   'P 1'
#
loop_
_entity.id
_entity.type
_entity.pdbx_description
1 polymer ?
#
loop_
_entity_poly.entity_id
_entity_poly.type
_entity_poly.pdbx_seq_one_letter_code
_entity_poly.pdbx_strand_id
1 'polypeptide(L)'
;MVAAERVQGEVSPLLDELAQAHGEGSASACASSSERLFTQECAVVAADTWEVAERALELVEAEGADQGTGQFGVLRGVVEETRVAVEGYEALSCADSPTDAAVRSECLEHGAVLAQAGPDLRDGLIAGLAGQ
;
A
#
# COMPACT_ATOMS: atom_id res chain seq x y z
N MET A 1 18.60 17.52 -4.46
CA MET A 1 17.34 18.00 -3.84
C MET A 1 16.14 17.89 -4.78
N VAL A 2 16.25 18.25 -6.07
CA VAL A 2 15.10 18.27 -7.00
C VAL A 2 14.42 16.91 -7.26
N ALA A 3 15.15 15.80 -7.25
CA ALA A 3 14.60 14.48 -7.59
C ALA A 3 13.59 13.96 -6.54
N ALA A 4 13.96 13.96 -5.25
CA ALA A 4 13.06 13.51 -4.18
C ALA A 4 11.80 14.38 -4.06
N GLU A 5 11.93 15.69 -4.24
CA GLU A 5 10.80 16.63 -4.26
C GLU A 5 9.85 16.35 -5.43
N ARG A 6 10.36 15.93 -6.59
CA ARG A 6 9.52 15.55 -7.73
C ARG A 6 8.78 14.25 -7.47
N VAL A 7 9.44 13.23 -6.92
CA VAL A 7 8.79 11.99 -6.48
C VAL A 7 7.64 12.32 -5.52
N GLN A 8 7.87 13.19 -4.54
CA GLN A 8 6.80 13.61 -3.63
C GLN A 8 5.66 14.30 -4.36
N GLY A 9 5.97 15.26 -5.22
CA GLY A 9 4.97 16.03 -5.96
C GLY A 9 4.07 15.19 -6.86
N GLU A 10 4.56 14.05 -7.34
CA GLU A 10 3.80 13.13 -8.19
C GLU A 10 3.08 12.03 -7.39
N VAL A 11 3.67 11.52 -6.31
CA VAL A 11 3.09 10.42 -5.51
C VAL A 11 2.04 10.91 -4.52
N SER A 12 2.22 12.09 -3.92
CA SER A 12 1.31 12.58 -2.87
C SER A 12 -0.14 12.75 -3.38
N PRO A 13 -0.39 13.30 -4.58
CA PRO A 13 -1.75 13.38 -5.13
C PRO A 13 -2.39 12.01 -5.33
N LEU A 14 -1.62 11.00 -5.76
CA LEU A 14 -2.12 9.64 -5.94
C LEU A 14 -2.56 9.02 -4.62
N LEU A 15 -1.79 9.23 -3.55
CA LEU A 15 -2.15 8.77 -2.20
C LEU A 15 -3.38 9.51 -1.66
N ASP A 16 -3.53 10.80 -1.95
CA ASP A 16 -4.70 11.57 -1.54
C ASP A 16 -5.97 11.14 -2.29
N GLU A 17 -5.86 10.80 -3.58
CA GLU A 17 -6.95 10.23 -4.38
C GLU A 17 -7.35 8.83 -3.87
N LEU A 18 -6.36 7.97 -3.57
CA LEU A 18 -6.57 6.65 -2.99
C LEU A 18 -7.33 6.74 -1.66
N ALA A 19 -6.89 7.63 -0.76
CA ALA A 19 -7.52 7.84 0.54
C ALA A 19 -8.96 8.36 0.41
N GLN A 20 -9.22 9.24 -0.55
CA GLN A 20 -10.56 9.75 -0.83
C GLN A 20 -11.50 8.68 -1.41
N ALA A 21 -10.99 7.82 -2.28
CA ALA A 21 -11.77 6.77 -2.92
C ALA A 21 -12.13 5.64 -1.94
N HIS A 22 -11.17 5.21 -1.13
CA HIS A 22 -11.26 3.95 -0.39
C HIS A 22 -11.25 4.08 1.13
N GLY A 23 -10.85 5.25 1.65
CA GLY A 23 -10.52 5.43 3.05
C GLY A 23 -9.21 4.73 3.44
N GLU A 24 -8.72 5.03 4.64
CA GLU A 24 -7.47 4.49 5.19
C GLU A 24 -7.72 3.94 6.61
N GLY A 25 -6.84 3.05 7.07
CA GLY A 25 -6.89 2.45 8.39
C GLY A 25 -8.26 1.82 8.68
N SER A 26 -8.91 2.25 9.77
CA SER A 26 -10.22 1.73 10.17
C SER A 26 -11.37 2.10 9.24
N ALA A 27 -11.20 3.08 8.34
CA ALA A 27 -12.20 3.48 7.35
C ALA A 27 -12.14 2.64 6.06
N SER A 28 -11.04 1.94 5.83
CA SER A 28 -10.82 1.11 4.65
C SER A 28 -11.77 -0.10 4.61
N ALA A 29 -12.15 -0.53 3.40
CA ALA A 29 -12.86 -1.80 3.20
C ALA A 29 -12.05 -3.00 3.72
N CYS A 30 -10.71 -2.91 3.67
CA CYS A 30 -9.78 -3.95 4.12
C CYS A 30 -9.49 -3.95 5.63
N ALA A 31 -10.08 -3.04 6.42
CA ALA A 31 -9.86 -3.05 7.86
C ALA A 31 -10.31 -4.38 8.48
N SER A 32 -9.57 -4.92 9.45
CA SER A 32 -9.93 -6.19 10.12
C SER A 32 -11.30 -6.16 10.82
N SER A 33 -11.79 -4.97 11.18
CA SER A 33 -13.12 -4.72 11.73
C SER A 33 -14.21 -4.50 10.68
N SER A 34 -13.85 -4.39 9.40
CA SER A 34 -14.78 -4.13 8.30
C SER A 34 -15.46 -5.42 7.85
N GLU A 35 -16.78 -5.38 7.74
CA GLU A 35 -17.57 -6.46 7.13
C GLU A 35 -17.27 -6.62 5.63
N ARG A 36 -16.62 -5.63 5.02
CA ARG A 36 -16.26 -5.58 3.60
C ARG A 36 -14.90 -6.20 3.31
N LEU A 37 -14.17 -6.67 4.33
CA LEU A 37 -12.86 -7.28 4.15
C LEU A 37 -12.92 -8.55 3.31
N PHE A 38 -13.99 -9.32 3.41
CA PHE A 38 -14.15 -10.59 2.68
C PHE A 38 -14.99 -10.40 1.41
N THR A 39 -14.81 -9.28 0.71
CA THR A 39 -15.57 -8.95 -0.49
C THR A 39 -14.66 -8.39 -1.57
N GLN A 40 -15.23 -8.22 -2.77
CA GLN A 40 -14.54 -7.58 -3.88
C GLN A 40 -14.22 -6.11 -3.64
N GLU A 41 -14.86 -5.45 -2.66
CA GLU A 41 -14.47 -4.08 -2.31
C GLU A 41 -13.04 -4.04 -1.77
N CYS A 42 -12.65 -4.93 -0.86
CA CYS A 42 -11.26 -4.98 -0.41
C CYS A 42 -10.30 -5.42 -1.52
N ALA A 43 -10.71 -6.30 -2.44
CA ALA A 43 -9.88 -6.65 -3.60
C ALA A 43 -9.58 -5.42 -4.50
N VAL A 44 -10.57 -4.54 -4.71
CA VAL A 44 -10.37 -3.27 -5.44
C VAL A 44 -9.43 -2.35 -4.67
N VAL A 45 -9.62 -2.19 -3.35
CA VAL A 45 -8.69 -1.40 -2.52
C VAL A 45 -7.26 -1.94 -2.64
N ALA A 46 -7.09 -3.26 -2.61
CA ALA A 46 -5.78 -3.90 -2.72
C ALA A 46 -5.10 -3.59 -4.06
N ALA A 47 -5.85 -3.73 -5.17
CA ALA A 47 -5.35 -3.46 -6.52
C ALA A 47 -4.97 -1.98 -6.70
N ASP A 48 -5.86 -1.06 -6.33
CA ASP A 48 -5.60 0.39 -6.48
C ASP A 48 -4.43 0.83 -5.60
N THR A 49 -4.32 0.27 -4.39
CA THR A 49 -3.17 0.53 -3.50
C THR A 49 -1.86 0.02 -4.10
N TRP A 50 -1.88 -1.17 -4.70
CA TRP A 50 -0.70 -1.73 -5.37
C TRP A 50 -0.25 -0.87 -6.56
N GLU A 51 -1.18 -0.39 -7.39
CA GLU A 51 -0.86 0.48 -8.52
C GLU A 51 -0.15 1.76 -8.05
N VAL A 52 -0.62 2.38 -6.96
CA VAL A 52 0.03 3.56 -6.38
C VAL A 52 1.40 3.23 -5.79
N ALA A 53 1.53 2.10 -5.08
CA ALA A 53 2.78 1.64 -4.49
C ALA A 53 3.86 1.36 -5.55
N GLU A 54 3.50 0.64 -6.60
CA GLU A 54 4.38 0.34 -7.75
C GLU A 54 4.80 1.64 -8.44
N ARG A 55 3.84 2.53 -8.71
CA ARG A 55 4.11 3.82 -9.34
C ARG A 55 5.09 4.68 -8.54
N ALA A 56 5.00 4.64 -7.21
CA ALA A 56 5.94 5.36 -6.35
C ALA A 56 7.38 4.85 -6.50
N LEU A 57 7.58 3.53 -6.61
CA LEU A 57 8.91 2.97 -6.87
C LEU A 57 9.44 3.32 -8.26
N GLU A 58 8.61 3.19 -9.29
CA GLU A 58 8.99 3.56 -10.66
C GLU A 58 9.49 5.01 -10.73
N LEU A 59 8.83 5.93 -10.02
CA LEU A 59 9.22 7.34 -9.96
C LEU A 59 10.54 7.54 -9.22
N VAL A 60 10.77 6.84 -8.11
CA VAL A 60 12.05 6.88 -7.39
C VAL A 60 13.19 6.45 -8.30
N GLU A 61 12.99 5.37 -9.07
CA GLU A 61 13.99 4.86 -10.01
C GLU A 61 14.21 5.79 -11.19
N ALA A 62 13.14 6.26 -11.83
CA ALA A 62 13.18 7.11 -13.02
C ALA A 62 13.84 8.46 -12.75
N GLU A 63 13.57 9.08 -11.59
CA GLU A 63 14.18 10.34 -11.19
C GLU A 63 15.59 10.17 -10.62
N GLY A 64 16.06 8.92 -10.47
CA GLY A 64 17.32 8.62 -9.82
C GLY A 64 17.37 9.18 -8.40
N ALA A 65 16.24 9.13 -7.69
CA ALA A 65 16.11 9.70 -6.35
C ALA A 65 16.82 8.85 -5.28
N ASP A 66 17.20 7.62 -5.63
CA ASP A 66 17.89 6.68 -4.76
C ASP A 66 19.16 6.09 -5.41
N GLN A 67 20.13 6.96 -5.76
CA GLN A 67 21.39 6.58 -6.43
C GLN A 67 22.34 5.77 -5.53
N GLY A 68 21.86 4.66 -4.96
CA GLY A 68 22.60 3.82 -4.00
C GLY A 68 22.71 4.44 -2.61
N THR A 69 21.93 5.48 -2.31
CA THR A 69 21.91 6.14 -1.01
C THR A 69 21.06 5.38 0.01
N GLY A 70 20.15 4.53 -0.45
CA GLY A 70 19.13 3.90 0.40
C GLY A 70 18.08 4.90 0.87
N GLN A 71 18.02 6.09 0.24
CA GLN A 71 17.21 7.21 0.70
C GLN A 71 15.72 6.86 0.75
N PHE A 72 15.21 5.99 -0.12
CA PHE A 72 13.82 5.55 -0.12
C PHE A 72 13.67 4.13 0.46
N GLY A 73 14.54 3.76 1.41
CA GLY A 73 14.57 2.43 2.00
C GLY A 73 13.26 2.07 2.70
N VAL A 74 12.68 3.00 3.47
CA VAL A 74 11.39 2.82 4.13
C VAL A 74 10.27 2.62 3.10
N LEU A 75 10.20 3.48 2.08
CA LEU A 75 9.21 3.37 1.01
C LEU A 75 9.28 2.00 0.31
N ARG A 76 10.49 1.53 -0.03
CA ARG A 76 10.67 0.19 -0.62
C ARG A 76 10.19 -0.93 0.29
N GLY A 77 10.43 -0.82 1.60
CA GLY A 77 9.93 -1.78 2.59
C GLY A 77 8.41 -1.85 2.57
N VAL A 78 7.73 -0.70 2.63
CA VAL A 78 6.27 -0.62 2.60
C VAL A 78 5.70 -1.15 1.29
N VAL A 79 6.32 -0.85 0.15
CA VAL A 79 5.86 -1.35 -1.15
C VAL A 79 5.98 -2.88 -1.21
N GLU A 80 7.06 -3.45 -0.70
CA GLU A 80 7.21 -4.91 -0.64
C GLU A 80 6.20 -5.57 0.30
N GLU A 81 5.96 -4.98 1.48
CA GLU A 81 4.92 -5.46 2.41
C GLU A 81 3.52 -5.39 1.79
N THR A 82 3.24 -4.31 1.06
CA THR A 82 1.99 -4.15 0.30
C THR A 82 1.87 -5.23 -0.77
N ARG A 83 2.93 -5.48 -1.56
CA ARG A 83 2.95 -6.54 -2.58
C ARG A 83 2.61 -7.90 -1.98
N VAL A 84 3.28 -8.27 -0.88
CA VAL A 84 3.05 -9.53 -0.18
C VAL A 84 1.62 -9.63 0.33
N ALA A 85 1.06 -8.54 0.85
CA ALA A 85 -0.32 -8.52 1.33
C ALA A 85 -1.35 -8.68 0.19
N VAL A 86 -1.13 -8.03 -0.96
CA VAL A 86 -1.97 -8.18 -2.15
C VAL A 86 -1.93 -9.62 -2.64
N GLU A 87 -0.72 -10.15 -2.89
CA GLU A 87 -0.52 -11.51 -3.39
C GLU A 87 -1.11 -12.56 -2.43
N GLY A 88 -0.93 -12.37 -1.12
CA GLY A 88 -1.49 -13.26 -0.11
C GLY A 88 -3.01 -13.22 -0.05
N TYR A 89 -3.60 -12.01 -0.10
CA TYR A 89 -5.04 -11.83 -0.11
C TYR A 89 -5.70 -12.48 -1.36
N GLU A 90 -5.07 -12.35 -2.53
CA GLU A 90 -5.51 -12.98 -3.77
C GLU A 90 -5.34 -14.50 -3.75
N ALA A 91 -4.16 -14.99 -3.34
CA ALA A 91 -3.84 -16.42 -3.32
C ALA A 91 -4.77 -17.22 -2.40
N LEU A 92 -5.24 -16.60 -1.32
CA LEU A 92 -6.19 -17.18 -0.38
C LEU A 92 -7.66 -17.00 -0.80
N SER A 93 -7.91 -16.32 -1.92
CA SER A 93 -9.27 -16.00 -2.40
C SER A 93 -10.11 -15.32 -1.32
N CYS A 94 -9.51 -14.38 -0.58
CA CYS A 94 -10.14 -13.75 0.58
C CYS A 94 -11.46 -13.05 0.24
N ALA A 95 -11.58 -12.51 -0.97
CA ALA A 95 -12.78 -11.86 -1.45
C ALA A 95 -13.97 -12.81 -1.73
N ASP A 96 -13.71 -14.12 -1.81
CA ASP A 96 -14.74 -15.15 -1.98
C ASP A 96 -15.37 -15.60 -0.64
N SER A 97 -15.03 -14.90 0.46
CA SER A 97 -15.53 -15.17 1.80
C SER A 97 -15.24 -16.60 2.27
N PRO A 98 -13.96 -16.96 2.44
CA PRO A 98 -13.59 -18.30 2.90
C PRO A 98 -14.22 -18.59 4.26
N THR A 99 -14.59 -19.86 4.47
CA THR A 99 -15.19 -20.35 5.72
C THR A 99 -14.20 -21.05 6.64
N ASP A 100 -13.05 -21.46 6.10
CA ASP A 100 -11.96 -22.03 6.89
C ASP A 100 -11.37 -20.97 7.83
N ALA A 101 -11.28 -21.30 9.12
CA ALA A 101 -10.88 -20.34 10.14
C ALA A 101 -9.41 -19.91 10.02
N ALA A 102 -8.52 -20.79 9.55
CA ALA A 102 -7.11 -20.46 9.36
C ALA A 102 -6.96 -19.51 8.17
N VAL A 103 -7.60 -19.82 7.04
CA VAL A 103 -7.63 -18.94 5.85
C VAL A 103 -8.20 -17.57 6.20
N ARG A 104 -9.30 -17.53 6.95
CA ARG A 104 -9.89 -16.25 7.41
C ARG A 104 -8.93 -15.45 8.28
N SER A 105 -8.15 -16.09 9.14
CA SER A 105 -7.16 -15.40 9.97
C SER A 105 -6.07 -14.76 9.11
N GLU A 106 -5.55 -15.49 8.13
CA GLU A 106 -4.52 -14.98 7.21
C GLU A 106 -5.07 -13.82 6.35
N CYS A 107 -6.31 -13.93 5.87
CA CYS A 107 -6.99 -12.82 5.18
C CYS A 107 -7.11 -11.56 6.04
N LEU A 108 -7.36 -11.70 7.36
CA LEU A 108 -7.41 -10.56 8.28
C LEU A 108 -6.05 -9.88 8.42
N GLU A 109 -4.97 -10.65 8.42
CA GLU A 109 -3.59 -10.13 8.51
C GLU A 109 -3.22 -9.36 7.24
N HIS A 110 -3.46 -9.94 6.06
CA HIS A 110 -3.24 -9.25 4.79
C HIS A 110 -4.12 -8.01 4.65
N GLY A 111 -5.42 -8.12 4.99
CA GLY A 111 -6.34 -6.97 4.97
C GLY A 111 -5.87 -5.83 5.88
N ALA A 112 -5.35 -6.13 7.07
CA ALA A 112 -4.83 -5.12 7.98
C ALA A 112 -3.63 -4.34 7.40
N VAL A 113 -2.74 -5.03 6.67
CA VAL A 113 -1.63 -4.38 5.95
C VAL A 113 -2.18 -3.49 4.83
N LEU A 114 -3.09 -4.00 4.00
CA LEU A 114 -3.70 -3.24 2.91
C LEU A 114 -4.44 -2.00 3.39
N ALA A 115 -5.10 -2.08 4.55
CA ALA A 115 -5.78 -0.94 5.16
C ALA A 115 -4.80 0.16 5.61
N GLN A 116 -3.57 -0.18 5.98
CA GLN A 116 -2.54 0.77 6.44
C GLN A 116 -1.55 1.20 5.37
N ALA A 117 -1.52 0.52 4.22
CA ALA A 117 -0.55 0.77 3.17
C ALA A 117 -0.55 2.23 2.67
N GLY A 118 -1.71 2.88 2.50
CA GLY A 118 -1.78 4.30 2.10
C GLY A 118 -0.99 5.24 3.04
N PRO A 119 -1.33 5.27 4.35
CA PRO A 119 -0.55 5.99 5.36
C PRO A 119 0.93 5.61 5.39
N ASP A 120 1.25 4.31 5.34
CA ASP A 120 2.63 3.84 5.42
C ASP A 120 3.45 4.27 4.19
N LEU A 121 2.85 4.29 3.00
CA LEU A 121 3.48 4.79 1.77
C LEU A 121 3.77 6.29 1.89
N ARG A 122 2.83 7.05 2.47
CA ARG A 122 3.01 8.49 2.73
C ARG A 122 4.17 8.73 3.70
N ASP A 123 4.25 7.93 4.77
CA ASP A 123 5.34 8.02 5.74
C ASP A 123 6.70 7.61 5.12
N GLY A 124 6.72 6.58 4.28
CA GLY A 124 7.90 6.18 3.51
C GLY A 124 8.38 7.25 2.54
N LEU A 125 7.45 7.98 1.91
CA LEU A 125 7.75 9.12 1.03
C LEU A 125 8.37 10.29 1.81
N ILE A 126 7.82 10.58 3.01
CA ILE A 126 8.35 11.62 3.92
C ILE A 126 9.74 11.25 4.44
N ALA A 127 9.95 9.99 4.83
CA ALA A 127 11.26 9.47 5.23
C ALA A 127 12.27 9.62 4.10
N GLY A 128 11.85 9.31 2.88
CA GLY A 128 12.58 9.54 1.63
C GLY A 128 13.13 10.96 1.51
N LEU A 129 12.28 11.96 1.70
CA LEU A 129 12.69 13.36 1.64
C LEU A 129 13.67 13.75 2.75
N ALA A 130 13.53 13.14 3.92
CA ALA A 130 14.41 13.34 5.06
C ALA A 130 15.78 12.66 4.89
N GLY A 131 15.96 11.80 3.88
CA GLY A 131 17.21 11.07 3.65
C GLY A 131 17.35 9.78 4.45
N GLN A 132 16.22 9.17 4.84
CA GLN A 132 16.15 8.03 5.78
C GLN A 132 15.57 6.77 5.14
#